data_AF-A0A7L4TSZ3-F1
#
_entry.id   AF-A0A7L4TSZ3-F1
#
_cell.length_a   1.000
_cell.length_b   1.000
_cell.length_c   1.000
_cell.angle_alpha   90.00
_cell.angle_beta   90.00
_cell.angle_gamma   90.00
#
_symmetry.space_group_name_H-M   'P 1'
#
loop_
_entity.id
_entity.type
_entity.pdbx_description
1 polymer ?
#
loop_
_entity_poly.entity_id
_entity_poly.type
_entity_poly.pdbx_seq_one_letter_code
_entity_poly.pdbx_strand_id
1 'polypeptide(L)'
;KAADEKLNPAEEKLAAALAVDGYHAWGTVYNQAVGRMQIPFEENGETKLLSAGQLQNRLNSADRKTREQAFDVSEEAWQKEAPLFTSTLNHLAGFRLKLYEARGWDYLLKDPLDINRMSEKTLNAMWEAIND
;
A
#
# COMPACT_ATOMS: atom_id res chain seq x y z
N LYS A 1 -27.92 -11.52 -3.96
CA LYS A 1 -27.12 -10.35 -4.37
C LYS A 1 -25.62 -10.58 -4.21
N ALA A 2 -25.03 -10.61 -3.00
CA ALA A 2 -23.58 -10.85 -2.87
C ALA A 2 -23.10 -12.26 -3.32
N ALA A 3 -24.00 -13.26 -3.35
CA ALA A 3 -23.69 -14.59 -3.85
C ALA A 3 -23.74 -14.70 -5.38
N ASP A 4 -24.49 -13.82 -6.04
CA ASP A 4 -24.70 -13.85 -7.50
C ASP A 4 -23.56 -13.13 -8.26
N GLU A 5 -22.74 -12.37 -7.53
CA GLU A 5 -21.58 -11.62 -8.02
C GLU A 5 -20.25 -12.37 -7.82
N LYS A 6 -20.31 -13.61 -7.32
CA LYS A 6 -19.16 -14.48 -7.11
C LYS A 6 -19.03 -15.48 -8.25
N LEU A 7 -17.83 -16.00 -8.44
CA LEU A 7 -17.58 -17.14 -9.32
C LEU A 7 -18.31 -18.38 -8.80
N ASN A 8 -18.32 -19.45 -9.61
CA ASN A 8 -18.83 -20.72 -9.13
C ASN A 8 -18.01 -21.21 -7.91
N PRO A 9 -18.56 -22.09 -7.04
CA PRO A 9 -17.88 -22.46 -5.81
C PRO A 9 -16.47 -23.04 -5.96
N ALA A 10 -16.21 -23.75 -7.06
CA ALA A 10 -14.89 -24.32 -7.32
C ALA A 10 -13.87 -23.24 -7.70
N GLU A 11 -14.27 -22.29 -8.55
CA GLU A 11 -13.47 -21.15 -8.96
C GLU A 11 -13.20 -20.19 -7.80
N GLU A 12 -14.20 -19.88 -6.96
CA GLU A 12 -13.98 -19.06 -5.75
C GLU A 12 -13.02 -19.74 -4.77
N LYS A 13 -13.12 -21.06 -4.60
CA LYS A 13 -12.18 -21.81 -3.76
C LYS A 13 -10.75 -21.72 -4.31
N LEU A 14 -10.59 -21.84 -5.64
CA LEU A 14 -9.30 -21.70 -6.28
C LEU A 14 -8.77 -20.27 -6.15
N ALA A 15 -9.59 -19.26 -6.41
CA ALA A 15 -9.22 -17.85 -6.28
C ALA A 15 -8.77 -17.52 -4.85
N ALA A 16 -9.47 -18.03 -3.83
CA ALA A 16 -9.09 -17.87 -2.43
C ALA A 16 -7.76 -18.56 -2.10
N ALA A 17 -7.50 -19.75 -2.64
CA ALA A 17 -6.23 -20.43 -2.46
C ALA A 17 -5.07 -19.65 -3.12
N LEU A 18 -5.26 -19.17 -4.35
CA LEU A 18 -4.27 -18.37 -5.08
C LEU A 18 -4.05 -16.98 -4.46
N ALA A 19 -5.04 -16.43 -3.76
CA ALA A 19 -4.90 -15.13 -3.11
C ALA A 19 -3.82 -15.09 -2.02
N VAL A 20 -3.50 -16.24 -1.41
CA VAL A 20 -2.41 -16.34 -0.42
C VAL A 20 -1.07 -15.94 -1.06
N ASP A 21 -0.74 -16.58 -2.18
CA ASP A 21 0.54 -16.36 -2.90
C ASP A 21 0.47 -15.22 -3.93
N GLY A 22 -0.73 -14.76 -4.27
CA GLY A 22 -0.96 -13.62 -5.16
C GLY A 22 -1.21 -12.34 -4.36
N TYR A 23 -2.44 -12.16 -3.89
CA TYR A 23 -2.88 -10.92 -3.25
C TYR A 23 -2.11 -10.58 -1.96
N HIS A 24 -1.98 -11.54 -1.05
CA HIS A 24 -1.40 -11.30 0.27
C HIS A 24 0.14 -11.28 0.23
N ALA A 25 0.75 -12.13 -0.58
CA ALA A 25 2.20 -12.20 -0.71
C ALA A 25 2.82 -10.87 -1.15
N TRP A 26 2.21 -10.13 -2.09
CA TRP A 26 2.74 -8.82 -2.50
C TRP A 26 2.71 -7.79 -1.36
N GLY A 27 1.70 -7.82 -0.49
CA GLY A 27 1.69 -7.01 0.73
C GLY A 27 2.82 -7.39 1.70
N THR A 28 3.09 -8.69 1.83
CA THR A 28 4.22 -9.19 2.62
C THR A 28 5.56 -8.74 2.04
N VAL A 29 5.75 -8.80 0.72
CA VAL A 29 6.97 -8.33 0.04
C VAL A 29 7.19 -6.85 0.31
N TYR A 30 6.15 -6.02 0.20
CA TYR A 30 6.23 -4.60 0.54
C TYR A 30 6.68 -4.39 1.99
N ASN A 31 6.03 -5.06 2.96
CA ASN A 31 6.35 -4.92 4.38
C ASN A 31 7.77 -5.39 4.70
N GLN A 32 8.24 -6.47 4.08
CA GLN A 32 9.62 -6.95 4.23
C GLN A 32 10.63 -5.97 3.65
N ALA A 33 10.35 -5.41 2.47
CA ALA A 33 11.20 -4.41 1.83
C ALA A 33 11.31 -3.14 2.67
N VAL A 34 10.21 -2.63 3.23
CA VAL A 34 10.22 -1.50 4.18
C VAL A 34 10.95 -1.87 5.48
N GLY A 35 10.71 -3.08 6.01
CA GLY A 35 11.27 -3.54 7.28
C GLY A 35 12.79 -3.72 7.28
N ARG A 36 13.39 -4.02 6.11
CA ARG A 36 14.85 -4.14 5.97
C ARG A 36 15.58 -2.83 5.71
N MET A 37 14.86 -1.74 5.44
CA MET A 37 15.50 -0.47 5.07
C MET A 37 16.36 0.04 6.22
N GLN A 38 17.61 0.38 5.89
CA GLN A 38 18.56 1.01 6.79
C GLN A 38 18.96 2.36 6.19
N ILE A 39 18.55 3.43 6.85
CA ILE A 39 18.65 4.79 6.33
C ILE A 39 19.71 5.53 7.15
N PRO A 40 20.84 5.92 6.54
CA PRO A 40 21.86 6.71 7.22
C PRO A 40 21.29 8.07 7.65
N PHE A 41 21.49 8.42 8.91
CA PHE A 41 21.05 9.70 9.47
C PHE A 41 22.11 10.23 10.43
N GLU A 42 22.62 11.43 10.17
CA GLU A 42 23.58 12.10 11.06
C GLU A 42 22.85 12.75 12.25
N GLU A 43 23.28 12.42 13.46
CA GLU A 43 22.74 12.99 14.69
C GLU A 43 23.88 13.07 15.73
N ASN A 44 24.08 14.26 16.33
CA ASN A 44 25.14 14.49 17.33
C ASN A 44 26.57 14.18 16.84
N GLY A 45 26.85 14.34 15.54
CA GLY A 45 28.16 14.07 14.95
C GLY A 45 28.44 12.58 14.66
N GLU A 46 27.44 11.72 14.82
CA GLU A 46 27.52 10.30 14.46
C GLU A 46 26.47 9.94 13.41
N THR A 47 26.82 9.08 12.46
CA THR A 47 25.86 8.49 11.52
C THR A 47 25.22 7.25 12.13
N LYS A 48 23.90 7.27 12.29
CA LYS A 48 23.09 6.13 12.73
C LYS A 48 22.34 5.54 11.55
N LEU A 49 22.14 4.21 11.56
CA LEU A 49 21.26 3.54 10.62
C LEU A 49 19.87 3.43 11.23
N LEU A 50 18.92 4.19 10.68
CA LEU A 50 17.54 4.23 11.15
C LEU A 50 16.65 3.30 10.32
N SER A 51 15.66 2.70 10.96
CA SER A 51 14.53 2.09 10.26
C SER A 51 13.57 3.16 9.71
N ALA A 52 12.68 2.76 8.80
CA ALA A 52 11.60 3.60 8.28
C ALA A 52 10.79 4.30 9.39
N GLY A 53 10.38 3.54 10.41
CA GLY A 53 9.60 4.07 11.54
C GLY A 53 10.41 5.01 12.45
N GLN A 54 11.70 4.76 12.62
CA GLN A 54 12.57 5.66 13.38
C GLN A 54 12.79 6.98 12.64
N LEU A 55 12.95 6.93 11.31
CA LEU A 55 13.05 8.13 10.48
C LEU A 55 11.75 8.95 10.51
N GLN A 56 10.58 8.29 10.53
CA GLN A 56 9.29 8.96 10.68
C GLN A 56 9.21 9.81 11.96
N ASN A 57 9.83 9.37 13.06
CA ASN A 57 9.90 10.18 14.27
C ASN A 57 10.72 11.46 14.06
N ARG A 58 11.75 11.43 13.22
CA ARG A 58 12.58 12.61 12.87
C ARG A 58 11.86 13.56 11.92
N LEU A 59 11.07 13.04 10.97
CA LEU A 59 10.15 13.83 10.15
C LEU A 59 9.12 14.61 10.97
N ASN A 60 8.78 14.11 12.17
CA ASN A 60 7.87 14.77 13.12
C ASN A 60 8.59 15.55 14.23
N SER A 61 9.91 15.75 14.13
CA SER A 61 10.68 16.49 15.14
C SER A 61 10.21 17.94 15.27
N ALA A 62 10.29 18.52 16.47
CA ALA A 62 10.06 19.96 16.67
C ALA A 62 11.13 20.82 15.97
N ASP A 63 12.36 20.30 15.87
CA ASP A 63 13.45 20.99 15.17
C ASP A 63 13.29 20.88 13.64
N ARG A 64 13.26 22.04 12.98
CA ARG A 64 13.12 22.14 11.53
C ARG A 64 14.30 21.51 10.79
N LYS A 65 15.53 21.72 11.26
CA LYS A 65 16.72 21.20 10.58
C LYS A 65 16.73 19.67 10.58
N THR A 66 16.36 19.06 11.71
CA THR A 66 16.15 17.61 11.82
C THR A 66 15.10 17.12 10.81
N ARG A 67 13.98 17.83 10.63
CA ARG A 67 12.95 17.44 9.66
C ARG A 67 13.42 17.54 8.21
N GLU A 68 14.13 18.61 7.85
CA GLU A 68 14.68 18.81 6.50
C GLU A 68 15.66 17.68 6.15
N GLN A 69 16.63 17.41 7.02
CA GLN A 69 17.55 16.29 6.82
C GLN A 69 16.81 14.94 6.73
N ALA A 70 15.82 14.70 7.59
CA ALA A 70 15.06 13.47 7.58
C ALA A 70 14.25 13.29 6.30
N PHE A 71 13.75 14.39 5.73
CA PHE A 71 13.04 14.41 4.45
C PHE A 71 13.97 14.03 3.30
N ASP A 72 15.15 14.67 3.21
CA ASP A 72 16.11 14.43 2.14
C ASP A 72 16.55 12.95 2.13
N VAL A 73 16.96 12.41 3.28
CA VAL A 73 17.37 10.99 3.34
C VAL A 73 16.20 10.03 3.16
N SER A 74 14.97 10.43 3.49
CA SER A 74 13.77 9.64 3.24
C SER A 74 13.50 9.54 1.74
N GLU A 75 13.57 10.66 1.02
CA GLU A 75 13.38 10.70 -0.43
C GLU A 75 14.39 9.79 -1.12
N GLU A 76 15.68 9.94 -0.79
CA GLU A 76 16.73 9.09 -1.35
C GLU A 76 16.51 7.60 -1.08
N ALA A 77 16.15 7.26 0.15
CA ALA A 77 15.93 5.87 0.54
C ALA A 77 14.73 5.29 -0.22
N TRP A 78 13.63 6.05 -0.36
CA TRP A 78 12.40 5.53 -0.99
C TRP A 78 12.57 5.46 -2.49
N GLN A 79 13.32 6.40 -3.08
CA GLN A 79 13.68 6.38 -4.49
C GLN A 79 14.53 5.16 -4.86
N LYS A 80 15.42 4.70 -3.97
CA LYS A 80 16.21 3.47 -4.18
C LYS A 80 15.35 2.22 -4.26
N GLU A 81 14.29 2.12 -3.45
CA GLU A 81 13.37 0.98 -3.48
C GLU A 81 12.21 1.15 -4.47
N ALA A 82 12.05 2.34 -5.07
CA ALA A 82 10.94 2.66 -5.98
C ALA A 82 10.71 1.62 -7.10
N PRO A 83 11.74 1.03 -7.75
CA PRO A 83 11.53 -0.04 -8.74
C PRO A 83 10.83 -1.28 -8.16
N LEU A 84 11.23 -1.70 -6.95
CA LEU A 84 10.63 -2.86 -6.27
C LEU A 84 9.20 -2.55 -5.83
N PHE A 85 8.96 -1.37 -5.25
CA PHE A 85 7.62 -0.96 -4.83
C PHE A 85 6.68 -0.81 -6.02
N THR A 86 7.15 -0.24 -7.13
CA THR A 86 6.38 -0.14 -8.38
C THR A 86 5.97 -1.52 -8.88
N SER A 87 6.92 -2.46 -8.96
CA SER A 87 6.62 -3.85 -9.35
C SER A 87 5.62 -4.51 -8.42
N THR A 88 5.80 -4.37 -7.11
CA THR A 88 4.91 -4.92 -6.08
C THR A 88 3.48 -4.38 -6.23
N LEU A 89 3.31 -3.07 -6.41
CA LEU A 89 2.01 -2.44 -6.59
C LEU A 89 1.35 -2.87 -7.91
N ASN A 90 2.12 -2.96 -9.00
CA ASN A 90 1.62 -3.39 -10.29
C ASN A 90 1.12 -4.84 -10.27
N HIS A 91 1.84 -5.75 -9.61
CA HIS A 91 1.40 -7.13 -9.49
C HIS A 91 0.19 -7.29 -8.56
N LEU A 92 0.12 -6.52 -7.46
CA LEU A 92 -1.07 -6.48 -6.60
C LEU A 92 -2.31 -5.97 -7.36
N ALA A 93 -2.16 -4.88 -8.12
CA ALA A 93 -3.23 -4.34 -8.95
C ALA A 93 -3.64 -5.33 -10.05
N GLY A 94 -2.67 -5.97 -10.71
CA GLY A 94 -2.90 -6.98 -11.74
C GLY A 94 -3.72 -8.17 -11.23
N PHE A 95 -3.40 -8.67 -10.02
CA PHE A 95 -4.20 -9.72 -9.38
C PHE A 95 -5.66 -9.29 -9.19
N ARG A 96 -5.89 -8.10 -8.61
CA ARG A 96 -7.24 -7.56 -8.37
C ARG A 96 -8.02 -7.43 -9.67
N LEU A 97 -7.42 -6.81 -10.69
CA LEU A 97 -8.05 -6.60 -11.98
C LEU A 97 -8.48 -7.92 -12.63
N LYS A 98 -7.63 -8.96 -12.60
CA LYS A 98 -7.98 -10.27 -13.16
C LYS A 98 -9.08 -10.98 -12.38
N LEU A 99 -9.10 -10.87 -11.06
CA LEU A 99 -10.17 -11.42 -10.24
C LEU A 99 -11.50 -10.69 -10.48
N TYR A 100 -11.46 -9.36 -10.62
CA TYR A 100 -12.64 -8.54 -10.89
C TYR A 100 -13.19 -8.81 -12.29
N GLU A 101 -12.33 -8.92 -13.30
CA GLU A 101 -12.70 -9.33 -14.66
C GLU A 101 -13.43 -10.68 -14.66
N ALA A 102 -12.88 -11.69 -13.96
CA ALA A 102 -13.51 -13.01 -13.87
C ALA A 102 -14.89 -12.95 -13.19
N ARG A 103 -15.06 -12.09 -12.18
CA ARG A 103 -16.33 -11.88 -11.46
C ARG A 103 -17.31 -10.95 -12.19
N GLY A 104 -16.92 -10.38 -13.35
CA GLY A 104 -17.74 -9.42 -14.09
C GLY A 104 -17.93 -8.09 -13.36
N TRP A 105 -16.94 -7.67 -12.57
CA TRP A 105 -16.99 -6.39 -11.85
C TRP A 105 -16.33 -5.27 -12.65
N ASP A 106 -17.13 -4.28 -13.04
CA ASP A 106 -16.65 -3.12 -13.81
C ASP A 106 -16.14 -1.97 -12.94
N TYR A 107 -16.40 -2.03 -11.61
CA TYR A 107 -16.04 -0.96 -10.68
C TYR A 107 -14.91 -1.39 -9.73
N LEU A 108 -13.75 -0.75 -9.90
CA LEU A 108 -12.52 -1.10 -9.16
C LEU A 108 -12.65 -0.96 -7.64
N LEU A 109 -13.44 0.01 -7.17
CA LEU A 109 -13.60 0.26 -5.73
C LEU A 109 -14.73 -0.56 -5.11
N LYS A 110 -15.40 -1.44 -5.87
CA LYS A 110 -16.47 -2.28 -5.35
C LYS A 110 -16.01 -3.11 -4.15
N ASP A 111 -14.94 -3.86 -4.32
CA ASP A 111 -14.38 -4.74 -3.28
C ASP A 111 -13.98 -3.97 -1.99
N PRO A 112 -13.18 -2.89 -2.04
CA PRO A 112 -12.86 -2.13 -0.83
C PRO A 112 -14.08 -1.46 -0.21
N LEU A 113 -15.05 -0.97 -0.99
CA LEU A 113 -16.29 -0.40 -0.46
C LEU A 113 -17.14 -1.45 0.26
N ASP A 114 -17.29 -2.63 -0.35
CA ASP A 114 -18.05 -3.75 0.23
C ASP A 114 -17.39 -4.25 1.53
N ILE A 115 -16.06 -4.40 1.56
CA ILE A 115 -15.30 -4.78 2.77
C ILE A 115 -15.48 -3.75 3.88
N ASN A 116 -15.44 -2.45 3.55
CA ASN A 116 -15.59 -1.37 4.52
C ASN A 116 -17.06 -1.01 4.81
N ARG A 117 -18.03 -1.69 4.18
CA ARG A 117 -19.47 -1.42 4.28
C ARG A 117 -19.81 0.05 3.99
N MET A 118 -19.12 0.62 3.02
CA MET A 118 -19.23 2.02 2.63
C MET A 118 -19.94 2.13 1.29
N SER A 119 -20.85 3.09 1.15
CA SER A 119 -21.44 3.39 -0.15
C SER A 119 -20.50 4.26 -0.98
N GLU A 120 -20.52 4.10 -2.30
CA GLU A 120 -19.78 4.98 -3.21
C GLU A 120 -20.14 6.45 -3.00
N LYS A 121 -21.42 6.76 -2.77
CA LYS A 121 -21.88 8.12 -2.47
C LYS A 121 -21.17 8.72 -1.25
N THR A 122 -20.96 7.91 -0.21
CA THR A 122 -20.25 8.36 1.00
C THR A 122 -18.80 8.71 0.68
N LEU A 123 -18.12 7.85 -0.09
CA LEU A 123 -16.75 8.11 -0.51
C LEU A 123 -16.64 9.38 -1.37
N ASN A 124 -17.54 9.56 -2.33
CA ASN A 124 -17.53 10.71 -3.23
C ASN A 124 -17.79 12.01 -2.46
N ALA A 125 -18.74 12.04 -1.51
CA ALA A 125 -18.99 13.22 -0.68
C ALA A 125 -17.77 13.63 0.16
N MET A 126 -16.98 12.66 0.64
CA MET A 126 -15.73 12.95 1.35
C MET A 126 -14.68 13.59 0.43
N TRP A 127 -14.60 13.15 -0.83
CA TRP A 127 -13.70 13.74 -1.82
C TRP A 127 -14.13 15.13 -2.29
N GLU A 128 -15.44 15.34 -2.51
CA GLU A 128 -16.00 16.65 -2.87
C GLU A 128 -15.66 17.70 -1.82
N ALA A 129 -15.85 17.39 -0.53
CA ALA A 129 -15.55 18.31 0.57
C ALA A 129 -14.07 18.71 0.72
N ILE A 130 -13.13 17.97 0.10
CA ILE A 130 -11.69 18.30 0.08
C ILE A 130 -11.33 19.12 -1.16
N ASN A 131 -12.04 18.90 -2.27
CA ASN A 131 -11.77 19.53 -3.56
C ASN A 131 -12.46 20.89 -3.72
N ASP A 132 -13.53 21.15 -2.96
CA ASP A 132 -14.21 22.45 -2.84
C ASP A 132 -13.52 23.37 -1.81
#